data_AF-A0A177G8C0-F1
#
_entry.id   AF-A0A177G8C0-F1
#
_cell.length_a   1.000
_cell.length_b   1.000
_cell.length_c   1.000
_cell.angle_alpha   90.00
_cell.angle_beta   90.00
_cell.angle_gamma   90.00
#
_symmetry.space_group_name_H-M   'P 1'
#
loop_
_entity.id
_entity.type
_entity.pdbx_description
1 polymer ?
#
loop_
_entity_poly.entity_id
_entity_poly.type
_entity_poly.pdbx_seq_one_letter_code
_entity_poly.pdbx_strand_id
1 'polypeptide(L)'
;MPEKPVPPKRRSRKSSPITPLDIFTRVMQGDETITDRQFDAAKVAAPYLHPKLAGLSMNAVVRRGVEEFSDDELNTLAQTGAAGRPD
;
A
#
# COMPACT_ATOMS: atom_id res chain seq x y z
N MET A 1 -45.45 -24.04 5.57
CA MET A 1 -45.03 -22.66 5.29
C MET A 1 -43.64 -22.72 4.67
N PRO A 2 -43.42 -22.34 3.40
CA PRO A 2 -42.08 -22.33 2.82
C PRO A 2 -41.36 -21.04 3.20
N GLU A 3 -40.18 -21.17 3.80
CA GLU A 3 -39.32 -20.07 4.22
C GLU A 3 -38.67 -19.42 2.98
N LYS A 4 -38.87 -18.12 2.77
CA LYS A 4 -38.30 -17.38 1.63
C LYS A 4 -36.78 -17.22 1.82
N PRO A 5 -35.95 -17.50 0.81
CA PRO A 5 -34.51 -17.29 0.90
C PRO A 5 -34.18 -15.79 0.93
N VAL A 6 -33.50 -15.36 1.99
CA VAL A 6 -33.04 -13.97 2.16
C VAL A 6 -31.89 -13.71 1.18
N PRO A 7 -31.94 -12.64 0.36
CA PRO A 7 -30.87 -12.36 -0.58
C PRO A 7 -29.57 -11.93 0.14
N PRO A 8 -28.39 -12.35 -0.34
CA PRO A 8 -27.12 -12.03 0.30
C PRO A 8 -26.85 -10.53 0.26
N LYS A 9 -26.58 -9.97 1.44
CA LYS A 9 -26.25 -8.56 1.68
C LYS A 9 -25.03 -8.18 0.84
N ARG A 10 -25.22 -7.35 -0.20
CA ARG A 10 -24.14 -6.84 -1.05
C ARG A 10 -23.10 -6.13 -0.18
N ARG A 11 -21.91 -6.73 -0.01
CA ARG A 11 -20.74 -6.06 0.57
C ARG A 11 -20.35 -4.91 -0.38
N SER A 12 -20.55 -3.67 0.06
CA SER A 12 -20.00 -2.50 -0.63
C SER A 12 -18.49 -2.65 -0.71
N ARG A 13 -17.91 -2.44 -1.90
CA ARG A 13 -16.46 -2.39 -2.10
C ARG A 13 -15.92 -1.25 -1.23
N LYS A 14 -15.32 -1.59 -0.08
CA LYS A 14 -14.64 -0.63 0.77
C LYS A 14 -13.41 -0.17 0.00
N SER A 15 -13.23 1.15 -0.14
CA SER A 15 -11.93 1.70 -0.49
C SER A 15 -10.88 1.04 0.40
N SER A 16 -9.73 0.70 -0.18
CA SER A 16 -8.63 0.15 0.60
C SER A 16 -8.39 1.05 1.81
N PRO A 17 -8.32 0.49 3.03
CA PRO A 17 -8.06 1.30 4.21
C PRO A 17 -6.68 1.96 4.06
N ILE A 18 -6.60 3.27 4.29
CA ILE A 18 -5.34 4.02 4.26
C ILE A 18 -4.44 3.47 5.36
N THR A 19 -3.27 2.96 4.96
CA THR A 19 -2.29 2.44 5.90
C THR A 19 -1.30 3.53 6.31
N PRO A 20 -0.66 3.40 7.50
CA PRO A 20 0.44 4.29 7.87
C PRO A 20 1.58 4.31 6.85
N LEU A 21 1.84 3.19 6.17
CA LEU A 21 2.87 3.10 5.14
C LEU A 21 2.52 3.94 3.91
N ASP A 22 1.25 3.95 3.48
CA ASP A 22 0.79 4.77 2.36
C ASP A 22 1.04 6.27 2.63
N ILE A 23 0.78 6.71 3.86
CA ILE A 23 1.06 8.09 4.29
C ILE A 23 2.55 8.39 4.21
N PHE A 24 3.42 7.51 4.72
CA PHE A 24 4.87 7.72 4.64
C PHE A 24 5.41 7.74 3.21
N THR A 25 4.95 6.83 2.36
CA THR A 25 5.41 6.78 0.96
C THR A 25 5.00 8.03 0.18
N ARG A 26 3.81 8.56 0.41
CA ARG A 26 3.36 9.81 -0.20
C ARG A 26 4.18 11.02 0.27
N VAL A 27 4.46 11.13 1.57
CA VAL A 27 5.37 12.18 2.09
C VAL A 27 6.76 12.07 1.46
N MET A 28 7.33 10.87 1.33
CA MET A 28 8.62 10.65 0.68
C MET A 28 8.62 10.97 -0.83
N GLN A 29 7.47 10.87 -1.49
CA GLN A 29 7.27 11.28 -2.87
C GLN A 29 7.06 12.80 -3.04
N GLY A 30 7.06 13.57 -1.93
CA GLY A 30 6.89 15.02 -1.95
C GLY A 30 5.42 15.47 -1.93
N ASP A 31 4.49 14.64 -1.46
CA ASP A 31 3.09 15.02 -1.30
C ASP A 31 2.89 15.97 -0.12
N GLU A 32 2.79 17.27 -0.40
CA GLU A 32 2.55 18.33 0.59
C GLU A 32 1.09 18.41 1.08
N THR A 33 0.18 17.60 0.53
CA THR A 33 -1.22 17.59 0.98
C THR A 33 -1.43 16.85 2.30
N ILE A 34 -0.42 16.07 2.72
CA ILE A 34 -0.42 15.36 4.00
C ILE A 34 -0.07 16.33 5.11
N THR A 35 -1.01 16.53 6.02
CA THR A 35 -0.83 17.41 7.18
C THR A 35 0.10 16.79 8.22
N ASP A 36 0.78 17.65 8.99
CA ASP A 36 1.63 17.22 10.12
C ASP A 36 0.88 16.32 11.10
N ARG A 37 -0.41 16.61 11.34
CA ARG A 37 -1.27 15.81 12.23
C ARG A 37 -1.53 14.41 11.67
N GLN A 38 -1.68 14.26 10.36
CA GLN A 38 -1.85 12.95 9.71
C GLN A 38 -0.55 12.16 9.72
N PHE A 39 0.58 12.85 9.52
CA PHE A 39 1.90 12.24 9.62
C PHE A 39 2.19 11.77 11.06
N ASP A 40 1.92 12.58 12.08
CA ASP A 40 2.08 12.22 13.48
C ASP A 40 1.14 11.07 13.88
N ALA A 41 -0.12 11.12 13.42
CA ALA A 41 -1.05 10.02 13.65
C ALA A 41 -0.58 8.73 12.98
N ALA A 42 -0.04 8.78 11.76
CA ALA A 42 0.55 7.62 11.08
C ALA A 42 1.77 7.08 11.82
N LYS A 43 2.63 7.97 12.33
CA LYS A 43 3.79 7.63 13.17
C LYS A 43 3.38 6.91 14.44
N VAL A 44 2.37 7.41 15.15
CA VAL A 44 1.84 6.79 16.38
C VAL A 44 1.08 5.49 16.07
N ALA A 45 0.30 5.48 14.99
CA ALA A 45 -0.49 4.34 14.52
C ALA A 45 0.33 3.29 13.76
N ALA A 46 1.64 3.47 13.64
CA ALA A 46 2.58 2.46 13.22
C ALA A 46 3.27 1.76 14.41
N PRO A 47 2.58 1.15 15.40
CA PRO A 47 3.24 0.34 16.42
C PRO A 47 3.76 -1.02 15.89
N TYR A 48 4.07 -1.12 14.59
CA TYR A 48 4.54 -2.33 13.94
C TYR A 48 5.64 -2.14 12.88
N LEU A 49 6.32 -0.98 12.78
CA LEU A 49 7.77 -1.03 12.50
C LEU A 49 8.46 -1.47 13.80
N HIS A 50 8.18 -2.72 14.18
CA HIS A 50 8.61 -3.30 15.43
C HIS A 50 10.14 -3.21 15.51
N PRO A 51 10.77 -2.98 16.67
CA PRO A 51 12.23 -3.07 16.82
C PRO A 51 12.83 -4.39 16.31
N LYS A 52 12.01 -5.46 16.22
CA LYS A 52 12.37 -6.77 15.65
C LYS A 52 12.42 -6.77 14.11
N LEU A 53 11.70 -5.86 13.45
CA LEU A 53 11.79 -5.58 12.02
C LEU A 53 12.87 -4.52 11.73
N ALA A 54 13.13 -3.59 12.65
CA ALA A 54 14.26 -2.66 12.55
C ALA A 54 15.63 -3.38 12.57
N GLY A 55 15.71 -4.55 13.21
CA GLY A 55 16.89 -5.44 13.20
C GLY A 55 16.86 -6.56 12.15
N LEU A 56 15.78 -6.69 11.37
CA LEU A 56 15.79 -7.58 10.21
C LEU A 56 16.64 -6.90 9.14
N SER A 57 17.87 -7.38 8.94
CA SER A 57 18.64 -6.99 7.76
C SER A 57 17.77 -7.30 6.56
N MET A 58 17.41 -6.27 5.79
CA MET A 58 16.77 -6.47 4.51
C MET A 58 17.83 -7.08 3.60
N ASN A 59 17.97 -8.41 3.67
CA ASN A 59 18.71 -9.21 2.72
C ASN A 59 17.89 -9.25 1.42
N ALA A 60 17.65 -8.06 0.84
CA ALA A 60 17.09 -7.93 -0.49
C ALA A 60 18.16 -8.44 -1.44
N VAL A 61 18.13 -9.75 -1.69
CA VAL A 61 18.86 -10.32 -2.80
C VAL A 61 18.18 -9.80 -4.04
N VAL A 62 18.86 -8.90 -4.76
CA VAL A 62 18.45 -8.46 -6.08
C VAL A 62 18.41 -9.70 -6.96
N ARG A 63 17.20 -10.24 -7.18
CA ARG A 63 16.99 -11.46 -7.99
C ARG A 63 17.15 -11.20 -9.48
N ARG A 64 17.04 -9.93 -9.88
CA ARG A 64 17.13 -9.43 -11.26
C ARG A 64 17.51 -7.96 -11.20
N GLY A 65 18.58 -7.56 -11.89
CA GLY A 65 18.96 -6.17 -12.08
C GLY A 65 17.96 -5.44 -12.98
N VAL A 66 17.97 -4.10 -12.96
CA VAL A 66 17.10 -3.27 -13.81
C VAL A 66 17.32 -3.56 -15.28
N GLU A 67 18.59 -3.80 -15.66
CA GLU A 67 19.02 -4.10 -17.04
C GLU A 67 18.47 -5.44 -17.56
N GLU A 68 18.02 -6.31 -16.66
CA GLU A 68 17.50 -7.63 -17.02
C GLU A 68 16.00 -7.61 -17.32
N PHE A 69 15.30 -6.50 -17.05
CA PHE A 69 13.89 -6.35 -17.40
C PHE A 69 13.76 -5.93 -18.87
N SER A 70 12.83 -6.54 -19.59
CA SER A 70 12.47 -6.04 -20.91
C SER A 70 11.68 -4.73 -20.80
N ASP A 71 11.65 -3.95 -21.87
CA ASP A 71 10.85 -2.72 -21.94
C ASP A 71 9.37 -2.98 -21.64
N ASP A 72 8.83 -4.14 -22.03
CA ASP A 72 7.46 -4.55 -21.73
C ASP A 72 7.23 -4.84 -20.25
N GLU A 73 8.20 -5.48 -19.58
CA GLU A 73 8.13 -5.73 -18.13
C GLU A 73 8.29 -4.43 -17.35
N LEU A 74 9.19 -3.54 -17.76
CA LEU A 74 9.37 -2.20 -17.18
C LEU A 74 8.11 -1.35 -17.34
N ASN A 75 7.49 -1.38 -18.51
CA ASN A 75 6.23 -0.70 -18.78
C ASN A 75 5.10 -1.26 -17.92
N THR A 76 5.04 -2.58 -17.72
CA THR A 76 4.08 -3.23 -16.84
C THR A 76 4.29 -2.81 -15.38
N LEU A 77 5.54 -2.73 -14.91
CA LEU A 77 5.87 -2.27 -13.55
C LEU A 77 5.50 -0.80 -13.35
N ALA A 78 5.77 0.06 -14.34
CA ALA A 78 5.37 1.46 -14.32
C ALA A 78 3.84 1.63 -14.25
N GLN A 79 3.10 0.83 -15.02
CA GLN A 79 1.63 0.81 -14.98
C GLN A 79 1.09 0.24 -13.67
N THR A 80 1.75 -0.76 -13.08
CA THR A 80 1.36 -1.34 -11.80
C THR A 80 1.62 -0.38 -10.64
N GLY A 81 2.71 0.39 -10.70
CA GLY A 81 2.96 1.51 -9.77
C GLY A 81 1.94 2.64 -9.90
N ALA A 82 1.41 2.87 -11.11
CA ALA A 82 0.34 3.85 -11.35
C ALA A 82 -1.06 3.35 -10.93
N ALA A 83 -1.32 2.04 -11.00
CA ALA A 83 -2.59 1.42 -10.63
C ALA A 83 -2.91 1.44 -9.11
N GLY A 84 -1.94 1.86 -8.27
CA GLY A 84 -2.14 2.11 -6.85
C GLY A 84 -2.65 3.53 -6.50
N ARG A 85 -2.87 4.41 -7.48
CA ARG A 85 -3.47 5.74 -7.25
C ARG A 85 -5.01 5.66 -7.30
N PRO A 86 -5.72 5.82 -6.17
CA PRO A 86 -7.11 6.24 -6.22
C PRO A 86 -7.15 7.76 -6.48
N ASP A 87 -8.02 8.18 -7.41
CA ASP A 87 -8.48 9.57 -7.59
C ASP A 87 -9.06 10.16 -6.28
#